data_AF-A0A7S4HUE6-F1
#
_entry.id   AF-A0A7S4HUE6-F1
#
_cell.length_a   1.000
_cell.length_b   1.000
_cell.length_c   1.000
_cell.angle_alpha   90.00
_cell.angle_beta   90.00
_cell.angle_gamma   90.00
#
_symmetry.space_group_name_H-M   'P 1'
#
loop_
_entity.id
_entity.type
_entity.pdbx_description
1 polymer ?
#
loop_
_entity_poly.entity_id
_entity_poly.type
_entity_poly.pdbx_seq_one_letter_code
_entity_poly.pdbx_strand_id
1 'polypeptide(L)'
;MIHEMMGRNRLQHRKLALSCGPAVKPVPGEDAKSTASGDFMQKRVAESPREEEHEDSALPAPSSITQNSPQRRRRLRSQSVPYEWREASAEALPVVPVLKRSLSDLPKKTAASTKRSVSFDQIEVREYSLTLGDHVPASGGPPLSLGWDYDAKETTAVEKYEFAKESHRRTDRQLYLKSSTRRNILSFCCGFDEEEIQKAEMVAKGVRKNRKMARRLYVVESAGRKLKWFAS
;
A
#
# COMPACT_ATOMS: atom_id res chain seq x y z
N MET A 1 59.09 4.29 6.52
CA MET A 1 58.70 5.71 6.58
C MET A 1 57.49 5.88 5.67
N ILE A 2 56.34 6.19 6.29
CA ILE A 2 55.26 7.05 5.75
C ILE A 2 54.51 6.41 4.56
N HIS A 3 53.41 5.69 4.75
CA HIS A 3 52.08 6.11 5.25
C HIS A 3 51.43 7.20 4.36
N GLU A 4 50.14 7.03 4.11
CA GLU A 4 49.19 8.13 3.89
C GLU A 4 49.02 8.69 2.47
N MET A 5 47.98 8.22 1.78
CA MET A 5 47.04 9.12 1.08
C MET A 5 45.73 8.37 0.71
N MET A 6 44.99 7.91 1.73
CA MET A 6 43.54 7.76 1.60
C MET A 6 42.90 9.02 2.19
N GLY A 7 42.70 10.00 1.31
CA GLY A 7 41.94 11.21 1.57
C GLY A 7 40.48 10.89 1.80
N ARG A 8 40.08 11.01 3.06
CA ARG A 8 38.71 11.00 3.56
C ARG A 8 37.93 12.13 2.88
N ASN A 9 36.75 11.84 2.33
CA ASN A 9 35.69 12.83 2.37
C ASN A 9 34.44 12.25 3.03
N ARG A 10 34.03 13.00 4.04
CA ARG A 10 33.33 12.58 5.24
C ARG A 10 31.84 12.73 4.99
N LEU A 11 31.08 11.73 5.44
CA LEU A 11 29.64 11.76 5.57
C LEU A 11 29.15 13.11 6.13
N GLN A 12 28.21 13.74 5.44
CA GLN A 12 27.19 14.60 6.03
C GLN A 12 25.85 13.85 5.98
N HIS A 13 25.79 12.71 6.67
CA HIS A 13 24.51 12.13 7.05
C HIS A 13 24.02 12.88 8.29
N ARG A 14 23.00 13.73 8.12
CA ARG A 14 22.17 14.25 9.22
C ARG A 14 21.54 13.04 9.92
N LYS A 15 22.17 12.61 11.00
CA LYS A 15 21.55 11.79 12.04
C LYS A 15 20.50 12.64 12.75
N LEU A 16 19.23 12.37 12.51
CA LEU A 16 18.21 12.60 13.54
C LEU A 16 18.29 11.39 14.47
N ALA A 17 18.98 11.59 15.59
CA ALA A 17 19.02 10.62 16.68
C ALA A 17 17.65 10.61 17.36
N LEU A 18 16.92 9.51 17.19
CA LEU A 18 15.91 9.09 18.15
C LEU A 18 16.64 8.75 19.45
N SER A 19 16.44 9.56 20.47
CA SER A 19 16.94 9.35 21.82
C SER A 19 16.17 8.20 22.48
N CYS A 20 16.70 6.98 22.41
CA CYS A 20 16.36 5.95 23.39
C CYS A 20 17.09 6.28 24.70
N GLY A 21 16.33 6.41 25.79
CA GLY A 21 16.80 6.77 27.12
C GLY A 21 17.78 5.77 27.76
N PRO A 22 18.41 6.15 28.89
CA PRO A 22 19.55 5.43 29.45
C PRO A 22 19.17 4.08 30.09
N ALA A 23 20.09 3.13 29.88
CA ALA A 23 20.12 1.81 30.46
C ALA A 23 20.25 1.86 32.00
N VAL A 24 19.34 1.19 32.69
CA VAL A 24 19.41 0.89 34.12
C VAL A 24 20.54 -0.13 34.35
N LYS A 25 21.49 0.21 35.22
CA LYS A 25 22.58 -0.67 35.63
C LYS A 25 22.08 -1.74 36.61
N PRO A 26 22.63 -2.97 36.58
CA PRO A 26 22.33 -4.00 37.56
C PRO A 26 23.01 -3.70 38.91
N VAL A 27 22.26 -3.86 40.00
CA VAL A 27 22.75 -3.75 41.39
C VAL A 27 23.29 -5.12 41.85
N PRO A 28 24.49 -5.21 42.46
CA PRO A 28 25.02 -6.45 42.99
C PRO A 28 24.76 -6.60 44.50
N GLY A 29 24.34 -7.81 44.89
CA GLY A 29 24.59 -8.46 46.18
C GLY A 29 23.64 -8.10 47.33
N GLU A 30 22.94 -9.11 47.86
CA GLU A 30 22.90 -9.43 49.31
C GLU A 30 22.55 -10.92 49.48
N ASP A 31 23.10 -11.47 50.56
CA ASP A 31 23.34 -12.88 50.84
C ASP A 31 22.13 -13.71 51.32
N ALA A 32 22.37 -15.02 51.32
CA ALA A 32 21.52 -16.08 51.82
C ALA A 32 21.12 -15.99 53.31
N LYS A 33 19.90 -16.48 53.61
CA LYS A 33 19.47 -17.24 54.83
C LYS A 33 18.01 -17.69 54.56
N SER A 34 17.75 -18.97 54.36
CA SER A 34 17.42 -19.98 55.38
C SER A 34 16.06 -19.78 56.08
N THR A 35 15.30 -20.89 56.07
CA THR A 35 14.30 -21.38 57.04
C THR A 35 12.83 -20.92 57.02
N ALA A 36 11.98 -21.94 56.85
CA ALA A 36 10.84 -22.31 57.70
C ALA A 36 9.44 -21.70 57.43
N SER A 37 8.54 -22.60 57.00
CA SER A 37 7.19 -22.86 57.51
C SER A 37 6.35 -21.72 58.08
N GLY A 38 5.09 -21.64 57.63
CA GLY A 38 4.02 -21.09 58.46
C GLY A 38 2.85 -20.54 57.66
N ASP A 39 1.71 -21.21 57.79
CA ASP A 39 0.38 -20.69 57.56
C ASP A 39 0.16 -19.27 58.11
N PHE A 40 -0.91 -18.63 57.61
CA PHE A 40 -1.95 -17.98 58.43
C PHE A 40 -2.24 -16.49 58.15
N MET A 41 -3.53 -16.27 57.91
CA MET A 41 -4.36 -15.06 58.08
C MET A 41 -4.20 -13.83 57.17
N GLN A 42 -5.26 -13.68 56.37
CA GLN A 42 -6.10 -12.48 56.19
C GLN A 42 -5.69 -11.24 57.00
N LYS A 43 -5.56 -10.09 56.30
CA LYS A 43 -6.07 -8.81 56.80
C LYS A 43 -6.30 -7.80 55.67
N ARG A 44 -7.50 -7.24 55.69
CA ARG A 44 -8.00 -6.10 54.92
C ARG A 44 -7.26 -4.83 55.35
N VAL A 45 -6.97 -3.94 54.40
CA VAL A 45 -6.77 -2.49 54.62
C VAL A 45 -7.30 -1.82 53.34
N ALA A 46 -8.56 -1.37 53.37
CA ALA A 46 -8.98 0.01 53.63
C ALA A 46 -8.85 0.89 52.38
N GLU A 47 -9.98 1.00 51.68
CA GLU A 47 -10.29 2.06 50.72
C GLU A 47 -10.32 3.41 51.45
N SER A 48 -9.76 4.44 50.81
CA SER A 48 -10.08 5.85 51.10
C SER A 48 -10.53 6.50 49.79
N PRO A 49 -11.77 7.00 49.71
CA PRO A 49 -12.23 7.81 48.59
C PRO A 49 -11.56 9.19 48.62
N ARG A 50 -11.09 9.61 47.45
CA ARG A 50 -10.63 10.97 47.17
C ARG A 50 -11.86 11.86 47.01
N GLU A 51 -11.94 12.91 47.81
CA GLU A 51 -12.95 13.96 47.71
C GLU A 51 -12.73 14.73 46.38
N GLU A 52 -13.74 14.68 45.51
CA GLU A 52 -13.93 15.59 44.37
C GLU A 52 -14.81 16.74 44.85
N GLU A 53 -14.23 17.93 45.01
CA GLU A 53 -14.98 19.19 44.97
C GLU A 53 -14.17 20.20 44.17
N HIS A 54 -14.63 20.49 42.96
CA HIS A 54 -14.29 21.74 42.28
C HIS A 54 -15.52 22.21 41.51
N GLU A 55 -16.34 22.98 42.21
CA GLU A 55 -17.43 23.77 41.66
C GLU A 55 -16.90 24.96 40.84
N ASP A 56 -17.78 25.41 39.95
CA ASP A 56 -17.93 26.77 39.42
C ASP A 56 -16.90 27.36 38.47
N SER A 57 -17.22 27.29 37.17
CA SER A 57 -17.28 28.54 36.38
C SER A 57 -18.31 28.43 35.25
N ALA A 58 -19.37 29.22 35.42
CA ALA A 58 -20.43 29.45 34.46
C ALA A 58 -19.93 30.11 33.17
N LEU A 59 -20.42 29.66 32.02
CA LEU A 59 -20.43 30.44 30.78
C LEU A 59 -21.77 30.25 30.02
N PRO A 60 -22.18 31.29 29.26
CA PRO A 60 -23.59 31.65 29.11
C PRO A 60 -24.32 30.97 27.95
N ALA A 61 -25.64 30.93 28.09
CA ALA A 61 -26.60 30.52 27.07
C ALA A 61 -26.53 31.40 25.80
N PRO A 62 -26.61 30.82 24.59
CA PRO A 62 -26.94 31.58 23.40
C PRO A 62 -28.46 31.79 23.31
N SER A 63 -28.81 33.06 23.23
CA SER A 63 -30.14 33.62 23.09
C SER A 63 -30.87 33.19 21.82
N SER A 64 -32.16 32.98 22.01
CA SER A 64 -33.20 32.80 21.02
C SER A 64 -33.29 34.00 20.06
N ILE A 65 -33.08 33.77 18.76
CA ILE A 65 -33.54 34.67 17.70
C ILE A 65 -34.46 33.89 16.75
N THR A 66 -35.75 34.16 16.97
CA THR A 66 -36.80 34.52 16.02
C THR A 66 -37.00 33.68 14.76
N GLN A 67 -38.09 32.91 14.84
CA GLN A 67 -39.09 32.60 13.81
C GLN A 67 -38.89 33.21 12.41
N ASN A 68 -38.78 32.34 11.41
CA ASN A 68 -39.37 32.56 10.08
C ASN A 68 -39.71 31.19 9.44
N SER A 69 -41.01 30.92 9.35
CA SER A 69 -41.65 29.93 8.48
C SER A 69 -42.48 30.70 7.45
N PRO A 70 -42.99 30.12 6.34
CA PRO A 70 -42.51 28.99 5.56
C PRO A 70 -42.56 29.35 4.05
N GLN A 71 -41.43 29.43 3.35
CA GLN A 71 -41.47 29.60 1.88
C GLN A 71 -40.74 28.48 1.14
N ARG A 72 -41.58 27.64 0.51
CA ARG A 72 -41.29 26.79 -0.64
C ARG A 72 -40.04 25.91 -0.50
N ARG A 73 -40.26 24.72 0.04
CA ARG A 73 -39.48 23.52 -0.30
C ARG A 73 -39.57 23.27 -1.81
N ARG A 74 -38.72 23.94 -2.59
CA ARG A 74 -38.30 23.42 -3.89
C ARG A 74 -37.59 22.10 -3.59
N ARG A 75 -38.29 20.99 -3.83
CA ARG A 75 -37.65 19.69 -4.01
C ARG A 75 -36.58 19.92 -5.07
N LEU A 76 -35.31 20.01 -4.67
CA LEU A 76 -34.21 19.70 -5.55
C LEU A 76 -34.32 18.20 -5.79
N ARG A 77 -35.21 17.88 -6.74
CA ARG A 77 -35.24 16.63 -7.47
C ARG A 77 -33.79 16.45 -7.88
N SER A 78 -33.14 15.45 -7.29
CA SER A 78 -31.97 14.80 -7.85
C SER A 78 -32.18 14.74 -9.35
N GLN A 79 -31.61 15.71 -10.06
CA GLN A 79 -31.39 15.57 -11.48
C GLN A 79 -30.23 14.60 -11.49
N SER A 80 -30.59 13.32 -11.55
CA SER A 80 -29.78 12.35 -12.23
C SER A 80 -29.31 13.05 -13.50
N VAL A 81 -28.04 13.45 -13.51
CA VAL A 81 -27.36 13.77 -14.76
C VAL A 81 -27.53 12.49 -15.56
N PRO A 82 -28.36 12.48 -16.61
CA PRO A 82 -28.37 11.35 -17.50
C PRO A 82 -26.94 11.30 -18.01
N TYR A 83 -26.29 10.15 -17.88
CA TYR A 83 -25.15 9.83 -18.71
C TYR A 83 -25.69 9.71 -20.14
N GLU A 84 -26.07 10.85 -20.73
CA GLU A 84 -26.10 11.11 -22.15
C GLU A 84 -24.62 11.06 -22.57
N TRP A 85 -24.11 9.83 -22.70
CA TRP A 85 -23.12 9.60 -23.73
C TRP A 85 -23.79 10.09 -25.01
N ARG A 86 -23.38 11.28 -25.42
CA ARG A 86 -23.78 11.88 -26.67
C ARG A 86 -23.70 10.80 -27.75
N GLU A 87 -24.84 10.53 -28.39
CA GLU A 87 -24.91 10.13 -29.79
C GLU A 87 -24.37 11.25 -30.71
N ALA A 88 -23.40 12.05 -30.24
CA ALA A 88 -22.66 12.97 -31.08
C ALA A 88 -21.61 12.13 -31.79
N SER A 89 -21.95 11.84 -33.03
CA SER A 89 -21.05 11.37 -34.06
C SER A 89 -20.43 10.01 -33.75
N ALA A 90 -21.16 8.99 -34.16
CA ALA A 90 -20.60 7.93 -34.99
C ALA A 90 -19.96 8.47 -36.29
N GLU A 91 -19.20 9.58 -36.22
CA GLU A 91 -18.07 9.75 -37.11
C GLU A 91 -17.07 8.74 -36.61
N ALA A 92 -17.12 7.58 -37.25
CA ALA A 92 -16.12 6.55 -37.14
C ALA A 92 -14.76 7.23 -37.23
N LEU A 93 -14.12 7.44 -36.07
CA LEU A 93 -12.68 7.67 -36.05
C LEU A 93 -12.10 6.58 -36.91
N PRO A 94 -11.32 6.92 -37.96
CA PRO A 94 -10.83 5.93 -38.88
C PRO A 94 -10.10 4.91 -38.02
N VAL A 95 -10.63 3.69 -37.98
CA VAL A 95 -9.92 2.53 -37.46
C VAL A 95 -8.79 2.34 -38.44
N VAL A 96 -7.73 3.14 -38.28
CA VAL A 96 -6.51 2.98 -39.03
C VAL A 96 -6.00 1.60 -38.64
N PRO A 97 -5.93 0.66 -39.58
CA PRO A 97 -5.41 -0.66 -39.28
C PRO A 97 -3.97 -0.47 -38.81
N VAL A 98 -3.76 -0.62 -37.51
CA VAL A 98 -2.42 -0.71 -36.94
C VAL A 98 -1.77 -1.92 -37.58
N LEU A 99 -0.82 -1.64 -38.48
CA LEU A 99 0.10 -2.58 -39.10
C LEU A 99 -0.55 -3.69 -39.96
N LYS A 100 -1.16 -3.30 -41.08
CA LYS A 100 -1.10 -4.09 -42.31
C LYS A 100 -0.26 -3.37 -43.36
N ARG A 101 1.02 -3.09 -43.04
CA ARG A 101 1.98 -2.76 -44.09
C ARG A 101 2.18 -4.02 -44.93
N SER A 102 1.58 -4.02 -46.12
CA SER A 102 1.77 -4.96 -47.22
C SER A 102 3.26 -5.31 -47.34
N LEU A 103 3.62 -6.53 -46.96
CA LEU A 103 4.95 -7.09 -47.22
C LEU A 103 5.09 -7.56 -48.69
N SER A 104 4.06 -7.41 -49.51
CA SER A 104 3.99 -7.96 -50.87
C SER A 104 4.49 -7.03 -51.97
N ASP A 105 4.60 -5.72 -51.72
CA ASP A 105 4.96 -4.74 -52.76
C ASP A 105 6.42 -4.25 -52.70
N LEU A 106 7.26 -4.91 -51.90
CA LEU A 106 8.69 -4.65 -51.93
C LEU A 106 9.33 -5.42 -53.10
N PRO A 107 10.19 -4.79 -53.91
CA PRO A 107 10.90 -5.47 -54.99
C PRO A 107 11.62 -6.70 -54.41
N LYS A 108 11.38 -7.88 -55.01
CA LYS A 108 12.09 -9.14 -54.73
C LYS A 108 13.57 -9.01 -55.11
N LYS A 109 14.30 -8.19 -54.37
CA LYS A 109 15.76 -8.30 -54.27
C LYS A 109 15.98 -9.66 -53.62
N THR A 110 16.78 -10.53 -54.23
CA THR A 110 17.17 -11.82 -53.67
C THR A 110 17.74 -11.59 -52.28
N ALA A 111 16.86 -11.69 -51.28
CA ALA A 111 17.13 -11.21 -49.95
C ALA A 111 17.97 -12.29 -49.27
N ALA A 112 19.28 -12.07 -49.22
CA ALA A 112 20.07 -12.61 -48.12
C ALA A 112 19.29 -12.28 -46.85
N SER A 113 18.75 -13.31 -46.20
CA SER A 113 17.93 -13.20 -44.99
C SER A 113 18.79 -12.53 -43.92
N THR A 114 18.73 -11.20 -43.83
CA THR A 114 19.35 -10.45 -42.73
C THR A 114 18.53 -10.82 -41.50
N LYS A 115 19.09 -11.72 -40.69
CA LYS A 115 18.52 -12.10 -39.40
C LYS A 115 18.34 -10.82 -38.59
N ARG A 116 17.09 -10.43 -38.35
CA ARG A 116 16.79 -9.30 -37.47
C ARG A 116 17.03 -9.77 -36.04
N SER A 117 17.97 -9.14 -35.34
CA SER A 117 18.19 -9.35 -33.91
C SER A 117 17.90 -8.07 -33.13
N VAL A 118 17.34 -8.22 -31.94
CA VAL A 118 17.15 -7.14 -30.96
C VAL A 118 18.15 -7.38 -29.84
N SER A 119 18.89 -6.34 -29.46
CA SER A 119 19.84 -6.35 -28.35
C SER A 119 19.54 -5.17 -27.43
N PHE A 120 19.84 -5.33 -26.15
CA PHE A 120 19.74 -4.28 -25.15
C PHE A 120 21.16 -3.89 -24.73
N ASP A 121 21.41 -2.59 -24.59
CA ASP A 121 22.74 -2.06 -24.23
C ASP A 121 22.75 -1.53 -22.79
N GLN A 122 21.75 -0.72 -22.45
CA GLN A 122 21.71 0.04 -21.20
C GLN A 122 20.45 -0.22 -20.39
N ILE A 123 20.59 -0.12 -19.07
CA ILE A 123 19.53 -0.26 -18.08
C ILE A 123 19.44 1.03 -17.28
N GLU A 124 18.22 1.55 -17.20
CA GLU A 124 17.84 2.62 -16.29
C GLU A 124 16.99 2.04 -15.16
N VAL A 125 17.37 2.30 -13.90
CA VAL A 125 16.59 1.87 -12.73
C VAL A 125 15.86 3.08 -12.16
N ARG A 126 14.55 2.94 -11.94
CA ARG A 126 13.69 3.96 -11.33
C ARG A 126 13.19 3.46 -9.98
N GLU A 127 13.34 4.28 -8.95
CA GLU A 127 12.82 4.00 -7.61
C GLU A 127 11.59 4.86 -7.36
N TYR A 128 10.44 4.22 -7.18
CA TYR A 128 9.19 4.91 -6.93
C TYR A 128 8.90 4.96 -5.43
N SER A 129 8.26 6.04 -4.98
CA SER A 129 7.70 6.10 -3.64
C SER A 129 6.63 5.02 -3.44
N LEU A 130 6.40 4.62 -2.18
CA LEU A 130 5.35 3.67 -1.83
C LEU A 130 4.14 4.42 -1.27
N THR A 131 2.95 3.97 -1.64
CA THR A 131 1.68 4.59 -1.24
C THR A 131 0.58 3.53 -1.02
N LEU A 132 -0.54 3.95 -0.44
CA LEU A 132 -1.77 3.15 -0.42
C LEU A 132 -2.30 3.00 -1.85
N GLY A 133 -2.75 1.79 -2.19
CA GLY A 133 -3.27 1.50 -3.53
C GLY A 133 -4.63 0.81 -3.55
N ASP A 134 -5.06 0.42 -4.75
CA ASP A 134 -6.37 -0.21 -4.97
C ASP A 134 -6.27 -1.72 -5.29
N HIS A 135 -5.06 -2.26 -5.34
CA HIS A 135 -4.88 -3.67 -5.65
C HIS A 135 -5.40 -4.55 -4.50
N VAL A 136 -5.97 -5.71 -4.81
CA VAL A 136 -6.47 -6.62 -3.78
C VAL A 136 -5.45 -7.73 -3.53
N PRO A 137 -4.62 -7.66 -2.48
CA PRO A 137 -3.60 -8.67 -2.24
C PRO A 137 -4.23 -10.03 -1.91
N ALA A 138 -3.69 -11.09 -2.50
CA ALA A 138 -4.19 -12.45 -2.29
C ALA A 138 -4.12 -12.88 -0.81
N SER A 139 -3.05 -12.51 -0.09
CA SER A 139 -2.88 -12.77 1.35
C SER A 139 -3.82 -11.99 2.27
N GLY A 140 -4.53 -10.97 1.78
CA GLY A 140 -5.17 -9.97 2.64
C GLY A 140 -4.17 -8.94 3.17
N GLY A 141 -4.59 -8.07 4.09
CA GLY A 141 -3.78 -6.92 4.51
C GLY A 141 -4.00 -5.68 3.66
N PRO A 142 -3.35 -4.57 4.03
CA PRO A 142 -3.49 -3.31 3.33
C PRO A 142 -2.86 -3.37 1.93
N PRO A 143 -3.47 -2.69 0.95
CA PRO A 143 -2.94 -2.59 -0.40
C PRO A 143 -1.79 -1.59 -0.47
N LEU A 144 -0.65 -2.03 -1.02
CA LEU A 144 0.55 -1.24 -1.28
C LEU A 144 0.68 -0.95 -2.78
N SER A 145 1.08 0.25 -3.19
CA SER A 145 1.31 0.59 -4.59
C SER A 145 2.50 1.53 -4.75
N LEU A 146 2.97 1.64 -5.99
CA LEU A 146 3.99 2.62 -6.34
C LEU A 146 3.30 3.97 -6.57
N GLY A 147 3.90 5.05 -6.09
CA GLY A 147 3.52 6.41 -6.40
C GLY A 147 3.91 6.81 -7.82
N TRP A 148 3.58 8.03 -8.21
CA TRP A 148 3.92 8.58 -9.52
C TRP A 148 5.33 9.14 -9.58
N ASP A 149 5.81 9.66 -8.44
CA ASP A 149 7.14 10.23 -8.32
C ASP A 149 8.20 9.13 -8.25
N TYR A 150 9.31 9.34 -8.97
CA TYR A 150 10.44 8.43 -8.98
C TYR A 150 11.77 9.17 -8.95
N ASP A 151 12.74 8.51 -8.34
CA ASP A 151 14.14 8.86 -8.42
C ASP A 151 14.83 8.00 -9.49
N ALA A 152 15.44 8.67 -10.47
CA ALA A 152 16.21 7.99 -11.51
C ALA A 152 17.62 7.66 -10.98
N LYS A 153 18.05 6.42 -11.17
CA LYS A 153 19.44 6.01 -10.94
C LYS A 153 20.29 6.16 -12.20
N GLU A 154 21.60 6.11 -11.99
CA GLU A 154 22.58 6.13 -13.07
C GLU A 154 22.37 4.97 -14.05
N THR A 155 22.41 5.29 -15.34
CA THR A 155 22.33 4.32 -16.42
C THR A 155 23.54 3.40 -16.39
N THR A 156 23.30 2.09 -16.45
CA THR A 156 24.36 1.06 -16.35
C THR A 156 24.27 0.10 -17.53
N ALA A 157 25.42 -0.34 -18.06
CA ALA A 157 25.47 -1.37 -19.10
C ALA A 157 24.83 -2.68 -18.61
N VAL A 158 24.08 -3.35 -19.48
CA VAL A 158 23.34 -4.60 -19.16
C VAL A 158 24.24 -5.65 -18.54
N GLU A 159 25.42 -5.88 -19.13
CA GLU A 159 26.37 -6.89 -18.66
C GLU A 159 26.85 -6.63 -17.22
N LYS A 160 27.11 -5.36 -16.89
CA LYS A 160 27.53 -4.95 -15.55
C LYS A 160 26.41 -5.16 -14.53
N TYR A 161 25.17 -4.87 -14.91
CA TYR A 161 24.01 -5.05 -14.05
C TYR A 161 23.73 -6.54 -13.77
N GLU A 162 23.72 -7.39 -14.80
CA GLU A 162 23.45 -8.82 -14.63
C GLU A 162 24.59 -9.52 -13.87
N PHE A 163 25.86 -9.15 -14.11
CA PHE A 163 26.99 -9.67 -13.33
C PHE A 163 26.85 -9.35 -11.84
N ALA A 164 26.47 -8.12 -11.48
CA ALA A 164 26.26 -7.73 -10.09
C ALA A 164 25.06 -8.47 -9.44
N LYS A 165 24.05 -8.80 -10.23
CA LYS A 165 22.79 -9.42 -9.78
C LYS A 165 22.89 -10.94 -9.61
N GLU A 166 23.74 -11.62 -10.37
CA GLU A 166 23.88 -13.09 -10.34
C GLU A 166 24.18 -13.60 -8.92
N SER A 167 24.99 -12.85 -8.16
CA SER A 167 25.33 -13.18 -6.77
C SER A 167 24.19 -12.98 -5.75
N HIS A 168 23.13 -12.24 -6.09
CA HIS A 168 22.10 -11.79 -5.15
C HIS A 168 20.66 -11.96 -5.68
N ARG A 169 20.44 -12.94 -6.58
CA ARG A 169 19.11 -13.15 -7.16
C ARG A 169 18.11 -13.58 -6.09
N ARG A 170 17.02 -12.81 -5.95
CA ARG A 170 15.95 -13.11 -4.99
C ARG A 170 15.18 -14.36 -5.41
N THR A 171 14.90 -15.22 -4.44
CA THR A 171 13.96 -16.33 -4.58
C THR A 171 12.52 -15.83 -4.62
N ASP A 172 11.60 -16.63 -5.15
CA ASP A 172 10.17 -16.28 -5.23
C ASP A 172 9.58 -15.91 -3.85
N ARG A 173 9.99 -16.61 -2.79
CA ARG A 173 9.59 -16.30 -1.42
C ARG A 173 10.06 -14.92 -0.95
N GLN A 174 11.23 -14.46 -1.40
CA GLN A 174 11.78 -13.13 -1.07
C GLN A 174 11.10 -12.01 -1.87
N LEU A 175 10.40 -12.32 -2.97
CA LEU A 175 9.60 -11.36 -3.72
C LEU A 175 8.22 -11.13 -3.08
N TYR A 176 7.82 -11.98 -2.13
CA TYR A 176 6.54 -11.89 -1.46
C TYR A 176 6.59 -11.01 -0.20
N LEU A 177 5.74 -9.98 -0.15
CA LEU A 177 5.55 -9.16 1.03
C LEU A 177 4.38 -9.69 1.89
N LYS A 178 4.67 -9.97 3.17
CA LYS A 178 3.66 -10.36 4.15
C LYS A 178 2.75 -9.17 4.49
N SER A 179 1.54 -9.47 4.96
CA SER A 179 0.56 -8.44 5.38
C SER A 179 1.13 -7.49 6.44
N SER A 180 1.79 -8.02 7.47
CA SER A 180 2.44 -7.21 8.51
C SER A 180 3.56 -6.35 7.96
N THR A 181 4.38 -6.88 7.04
CA THR A 181 5.45 -6.11 6.38
C THR A 181 4.87 -4.93 5.59
N ARG A 182 3.79 -5.13 4.83
CA ARG A 182 3.13 -4.03 4.11
C ARG A 182 2.59 -2.97 5.06
N ARG A 183 1.95 -3.37 6.15
CA ARG A 183 1.45 -2.44 7.18
C ARG A 183 2.58 -1.62 7.79
N ASN A 184 3.68 -2.29 8.18
CA ASN A 184 4.84 -1.62 8.75
C ASN A 184 5.47 -0.62 7.77
N ILE A 185 5.57 -0.96 6.49
CA ILE A 185 6.05 -0.04 5.46
C ILE A 185 5.14 1.19 5.38
N LEU A 186 3.83 0.99 5.29
CA LEU A 186 2.86 2.09 5.18
C LEU A 186 2.87 3.01 6.41
N SER A 187 2.95 2.44 7.61
CA SER A 187 2.96 3.20 8.85
C SER A 187 4.32 3.88 9.08
N PHE A 188 5.41 3.13 9.11
CA PHE A 188 6.72 3.64 9.54
C PHE A 188 7.52 4.32 8.43
N CYS A 189 7.34 3.92 7.16
CA CYS A 189 8.12 4.49 6.05
C CYS A 189 7.33 5.54 5.27
N CYS A 190 6.03 5.32 5.07
CA CYS A 190 5.19 6.25 4.30
C CYS A 190 4.42 7.24 5.18
N GLY A 191 4.32 7.01 6.50
CA GLY A 191 3.67 7.93 7.44
C GLY A 191 2.14 7.96 7.33
N PHE A 192 1.51 6.90 6.82
CA PHE A 192 0.04 6.80 6.83
C PHE A 192 -0.49 6.49 8.22
N ASP A 193 -1.65 7.06 8.55
CA ASP A 193 -2.34 6.78 9.80
C ASP A 193 -2.91 5.36 9.80
N GLU A 194 -2.95 4.73 10.97
CA GLU A 194 -3.50 3.36 11.10
C GLU A 194 -4.97 3.30 10.63
N GLU A 195 -5.73 4.37 10.81
CA GLU A 195 -7.11 4.48 10.33
C GLU A 195 -7.20 4.43 8.80
N GLU A 196 -6.30 5.13 8.10
CA GLU A 196 -6.25 5.14 6.63
C GLU A 196 -5.85 3.76 6.09
N ILE A 197 -4.85 3.14 6.71
CA ILE A 197 -4.38 1.79 6.40
C ILE A 197 -5.53 0.79 6.59
N GLN A 198 -6.25 0.88 7.72
CA GLN A 198 -7.36 -0.01 8.03
C GLN A 198 -8.53 0.19 7.05
N LYS A 199 -8.84 1.44 6.69
CA LYS A 199 -9.87 1.77 5.70
C LYS A 199 -9.54 1.15 4.34
N ALA A 200 -8.32 1.30 3.86
CA ALA A 200 -7.86 0.71 2.60
C ALA A 200 -7.92 -0.83 2.65
N GLU A 201 -7.51 -1.44 3.76
CA GLU A 201 -7.62 -2.89 3.96
C GLU A 201 -9.08 -3.37 3.92
N MET A 202 -10.02 -2.64 4.54
CA MET A 202 -11.44 -2.98 4.51
C MET A 202 -12.03 -2.92 3.10
N VAL A 203 -11.67 -1.90 2.30
CA VAL A 203 -12.09 -1.79 0.90
C VAL A 203 -11.56 -2.98 0.09
N ALA A 204 -10.26 -3.28 0.18
CA ALA A 204 -9.66 -4.42 -0.51
C ALA A 204 -10.31 -5.75 -0.11
N LYS A 205 -10.62 -5.93 1.18
CA LYS A 205 -11.33 -7.10 1.70
C LYS A 205 -12.75 -7.22 1.12
N GLY A 206 -13.46 -6.10 0.97
CA GLY A 206 -14.76 -6.03 0.31
C GLY A 206 -14.68 -6.50 -1.15
N VAL A 207 -13.75 -5.95 -1.93
CA VAL A 207 -13.53 -6.35 -3.32
C VAL A 207 -13.16 -7.83 -3.42
N ARG A 208 -12.33 -8.35 -2.51
CA ARG A 208 -11.99 -9.79 -2.48
C ARG A 208 -13.22 -10.67 -2.26
N LYS A 209 -14.11 -10.28 -1.34
CA LYS A 209 -15.37 -10.99 -1.09
C LYS A 209 -16.25 -10.97 -2.34
N ASN A 210 -16.41 -9.81 -2.97
CA ASN A 210 -17.21 -9.65 -4.18
C ASN A 210 -16.68 -10.53 -5.33
N ARG A 211 -15.35 -10.54 -5.56
CA ARG A 211 -14.72 -11.41 -6.57
C ARG A 211 -14.97 -12.90 -6.29
N LYS A 212 -14.92 -13.31 -5.01
CA LYS A 212 -15.21 -14.70 -4.61
C LYS A 212 -16.67 -15.08 -4.88
N MET A 213 -17.61 -14.18 -4.61
CA MET A 213 -19.03 -14.40 -4.88
C MET A 213 -19.33 -14.43 -6.38
N ALA A 214 -18.83 -13.46 -7.15
CA ALA A 214 -18.99 -13.42 -8.60
C ALA A 214 -18.44 -14.69 -9.26
N ARG A 215 -17.26 -15.17 -8.84
CA ARG A 215 -16.70 -16.44 -9.32
C ARG A 215 -17.60 -17.63 -9.02
N ARG A 216 -18.20 -17.70 -7.82
CA ARG A 216 -19.13 -18.77 -7.45
C ARG A 216 -20.39 -18.73 -8.32
N LEU A 217 -20.99 -17.56 -8.49
CA LEU A 217 -22.19 -17.38 -9.32
C LEU A 217 -21.92 -17.78 -10.77
N TYR A 218 -20.80 -17.34 -11.34
CA TYR A 218 -20.42 -17.69 -12.71
C TYR A 218 -20.22 -19.20 -12.91
N VAL A 219 -19.59 -19.89 -11.95
CA VAL A 219 -19.41 -21.36 -12.01
C VAL A 219 -20.76 -22.08 -12.02
N VAL A 220 -21.70 -21.65 -11.18
CA VAL A 220 -23.06 -22.23 -11.12
C VAL A 220 -23.81 -21.98 -12.42
N GLU A 221 -23.79 -20.75 -12.94
CA GLU A 221 -24.47 -20.39 -14.20
C GLU A 221 -23.87 -21.15 -15.40
N SER A 222 -22.55 -21.33 -15.43
CA SER A 222 -21.85 -22.08 -16.48
C SER A 222 -22.17 -23.57 -16.43
N ALA A 223 -22.34 -24.15 -15.24
CA ALA A 223 -22.80 -25.53 -15.08
C ALA A 223 -24.24 -25.71 -15.58
N GLY A 224 -25.13 -24.76 -15.26
CA GLY A 224 -26.51 -24.76 -15.75
C GLY A 224 -26.62 -24.61 -17.27
N ARG A 225 -25.76 -23.79 -17.89
CA ARG A 225 -25.71 -23.65 -19.36
C ARG A 225 -25.27 -24.95 -20.07
N LYS A 226 -24.31 -25.70 -19.52
CA LYS A 226 -23.86 -26.97 -20.11
C LYS A 226 -24.95 -28.04 -20.10
N LEU A 227 -25.76 -28.12 -19.04
CA LEU A 227 -26.87 -29.09 -18.97
C LEU A 227 -27.94 -28.84 -20.04
N LYS A 228 -28.16 -27.58 -20.44
CA LYS A 228 -29.08 -27.24 -21.55
C LYS A 228 -28.57 -27.67 -22.93
N TRP A 229 -27.26 -27.74 -23.14
CA TRP A 229 -26.70 -28.19 -24.42
C TRP A 229 -26.81 -29.71 -24.63
N PHE A 230 -26.92 -30.49 -23.56
CA PHE A 230 -27.08 -31.95 -23.64
C PHE A 230 -28.55 -32.41 -23.67
N ALA A 231 -29.49 -31.48 -23.56
CA ALA A 231 -30.93 -31.77 -23.51
C ALA A 231 -31.69 -31.38 -24.80
N SER A 232 -30.97 -31.05 -25.88
CA SER A 232 -31.51 -30.77 -27.22
C SER A 232 -30.98 -31.75 -28.25
#